data_AF-A0A7X7TCK7-F1
#
_entry.id   AF-A0A7X7TCK7-F1
#
_cell.length_a   1.000
_cell.length_b   1.000
_cell.length_c   1.000
_cell.angle_alpha   90.00
_cell.angle_beta   90.00
_cell.angle_gamma   90.00
#
_symmetry.space_group_name_H-M   'P 1'
#
loop_
_entity.id
_entity.type
_entity.pdbx_description
1 polymer ?
#
loop_
_entity_poly.entity_id
_entity_poly.type
_entity_poly.pdbx_seq_one_letter_code
_entity_poly.pdbx_strand_id
1 'polypeptide(L)'
;ANNGVGIRAPREGDAAYAAMEIQILEDTADKYKDLQPYQFHGSIYGVVPAKRGFAKPVGEWNSEEIIARGPHIQVILNGTTIVDADINEASKNGTMDHREHPGLKNPKGHIGFLGHGDVLWFRNIQVMDLKPQ
;
A
#
# COMPACT_ATOMS: atom_id res chain seq x y z
N ALA A 1 -9.91 11.14 -2.03
CA ALA A 1 -10.25 10.30 -0.84
C ALA A 1 -9.00 9.55 -0.40
N ASN A 2 -8.77 9.38 0.90
CA ASN A 2 -7.58 8.75 1.47
C ASN A 2 -7.94 7.51 2.32
N ASN A 3 -7.24 6.40 2.09
CA ASN A 3 -7.35 5.14 2.81
C ASN A 3 -6.06 4.31 2.57
N GLY A 4 -6.02 3.08 3.05
CA GLY A 4 -4.94 2.16 2.73
C GLY A 4 -5.33 0.72 3.01
N VAL A 5 -4.63 -0.21 2.37
CA VAL A 5 -4.66 -1.63 2.71
C VAL A 5 -3.40 -1.95 3.51
N GLY A 6 -3.58 -2.20 4.80
CA GLY A 6 -2.52 -2.72 5.65
C GLY A 6 -2.30 -4.20 5.37
N ILE A 7 -1.08 -4.59 5.03
CA ILE A 7 -0.65 -6.00 4.99
C ILE A 7 0.26 -6.31 6.19
N ARG A 8 0.14 -7.54 6.70
CA ARG A 8 0.88 -8.01 7.89
C ARG A 8 0.66 -7.10 9.10
N ALA A 9 -0.54 -6.56 9.22
CA ALA A 9 -0.89 -5.62 10.26
C ALA A 9 -1.01 -6.30 11.63
N PRO A 10 -0.42 -5.72 12.70
CA PRO A 10 -0.79 -6.08 14.06
C PRO A 10 -2.22 -5.65 14.36
N ARG A 11 -2.76 -6.09 15.50
CA ARG A 11 -4.10 -5.68 15.95
C ARG A 11 -4.15 -4.27 16.53
N GLU A 12 -3.01 -3.75 16.95
CA GLU A 12 -2.87 -2.46 17.64
C GLU A 12 -1.67 -1.70 17.09
N GLY A 13 -1.67 -0.38 17.30
CA GLY A 13 -0.64 0.53 16.81
C GLY A 13 -1.06 1.31 15.57
N ASP A 14 -0.21 2.24 15.17
CA ASP A 14 -0.41 3.02 13.94
C ASP A 14 -0.16 2.12 12.73
N ALA A 15 -1.21 1.71 12.04
CA ALA A 15 -1.12 0.75 10.95
C ALA A 15 -0.30 1.26 9.76
N ALA A 16 -0.12 2.57 9.58
CA ALA A 16 0.75 3.12 8.53
C ALA A 16 2.22 2.73 8.76
N TYR A 17 2.64 2.52 10.01
CA TYR A 17 4.05 2.25 10.39
C TYR A 17 4.28 0.87 11.04
N ALA A 18 3.29 0.40 11.80
CA ALA A 18 3.29 -0.89 12.48
C ALA A 18 2.88 -2.04 11.54
N ALA A 19 2.20 -1.75 10.43
CA ALA A 19 2.00 -2.66 9.30
C ALA A 19 2.84 -2.20 8.10
N MET A 20 2.55 -2.71 6.90
CA MET A 20 2.88 -2.02 5.65
C MET A 20 1.58 -1.56 5.01
N GLU A 21 1.45 -0.26 4.77
CA GLU A 21 0.30 0.32 4.09
C GLU A 21 0.54 0.37 2.58
N ILE A 22 -0.35 -0.26 1.82
CA ILE A 22 -0.51 -0.01 0.39
C ILE A 22 -1.54 1.11 0.24
N GLN A 23 -1.08 2.25 -0.24
CA GLN A 23 -1.83 3.50 -0.23
C GLN A 23 -3.05 3.45 -1.15
N ILE A 24 -4.24 3.80 -0.66
CA ILE A 24 -5.42 4.02 -1.50
C ILE A 24 -5.73 5.50 -1.48
N LEU A 25 -5.28 6.17 -2.54
CA LEU A 25 -5.51 7.59 -2.72
C LEU A 25 -6.26 7.88 -4.01
N GLU A 26 -7.20 8.80 -3.93
CA GLU A 26 -7.69 9.57 -5.06
C GLU A 26 -7.08 10.98 -4.92
N ASP A 27 -6.22 11.35 -5.88
CA ASP A 27 -5.24 12.43 -5.78
C ASP A 27 -5.56 13.66 -6.66
N THR A 28 -6.78 13.75 -7.24
CA THR A 28 -7.15 14.87 -8.14
C THR A 28 -7.46 16.17 -7.39
N ALA A 29 -7.72 16.10 -6.09
CA ALA A 29 -8.00 17.27 -5.26
C ALA A 29 -6.72 18.10 -4.97
N ASP A 30 -6.87 19.42 -4.95
CA ASP A 30 -5.76 20.38 -4.75
C ASP A 30 -4.88 20.11 -3.52
N LYS A 31 -5.46 19.58 -2.44
CA LYS A 31 -4.75 19.23 -1.21
C LYS A 31 -3.68 18.15 -1.38
N TYR A 32 -3.65 17.46 -2.53
CA TYR A 32 -2.71 16.38 -2.83
C TYR A 32 -1.63 16.77 -3.87
N LYS A 33 -1.57 18.04 -4.29
CA LYS A 33 -0.60 18.51 -5.30
C LYS A 33 0.86 18.40 -4.86
N ASP A 34 1.13 18.59 -3.57
CA ASP A 34 2.49 18.64 -3.01
C ASP A 34 2.90 17.33 -2.31
N LEU A 35 2.22 16.23 -2.63
CA LEU A 35 2.55 14.92 -2.08
C LEU A 35 3.92 14.43 -2.55
N GLN A 36 4.63 13.79 -1.64
CA GLN A 36 5.85 13.07 -1.93
C GLN A 36 5.56 11.80 -2.75
N PRO A 37 6.52 11.31 -3.55
CA PRO A 37 6.30 10.15 -4.43
C PRO A 37 5.74 8.90 -3.75
N TYR A 38 6.11 8.64 -2.49
CA TYR A 38 5.66 7.48 -1.71
C TYR A 38 4.23 7.62 -1.15
N GLN A 39 3.59 8.77 -1.30
CA GLN A 39 2.25 9.05 -0.76
C GLN A 39 1.14 8.83 -1.80
N PHE A 40 1.48 8.50 -3.04
CA PHE A 40 0.50 8.26 -4.10
C PHE A 40 -0.04 6.83 -4.08
N HIS A 41 -1.21 6.66 -4.69
CA HIS A 41 -1.93 5.38 -4.79
C HIS A 41 -1.03 4.20 -5.20
N GLY A 42 -1.21 3.07 -4.51
CA GLY A 42 -0.47 1.82 -4.71
C GLY A 42 0.95 1.80 -4.16
N SER A 43 1.47 2.93 -3.67
CA SER A 43 2.80 2.98 -3.05
C SER A 43 2.81 2.18 -1.74
N ILE A 44 3.97 1.59 -1.41
CA ILE A 44 4.23 1.15 -0.04
C ILE A 44 4.58 2.42 0.74
N TYR A 45 3.65 2.87 1.58
CA TYR A 45 3.71 4.19 2.19
C TYR A 45 5.04 4.41 2.94
N GLY A 46 5.72 5.51 2.63
CA GLY A 46 7.03 5.85 3.20
C GLY A 46 8.22 5.05 2.66
N VAL A 47 8.04 4.01 1.84
CA VAL A 47 9.10 3.06 1.48
C VAL A 47 9.34 2.94 -0.03
N VAL A 48 8.29 2.63 -0.81
CA VAL A 48 8.44 2.38 -2.26
C VAL A 48 7.38 3.15 -3.03
N PRO A 49 7.77 4.07 -3.93
CA PRO A 49 6.83 4.82 -4.74
C PRO A 49 6.27 3.95 -5.87
N ALA A 50 4.96 4.06 -6.11
CA ALA A 50 4.31 3.39 -7.22
C ALA A 50 4.46 4.16 -8.54
N LYS A 51 4.44 3.43 -9.66
CA LYS A 51 4.21 4.03 -10.98
C LYS A 51 2.80 4.63 -11.02
N ARG A 52 2.70 5.85 -11.56
CA ARG A 52 1.47 6.64 -11.61
C ARG A 52 0.79 6.56 -12.98
N GLY A 53 -0.48 6.97 -13.04
CA GLY A 53 -1.24 7.10 -14.30
C GLY A 53 -2.03 5.86 -14.71
N PHE A 54 -2.14 4.85 -13.83
CA PHE A 54 -2.86 3.60 -14.09
C PHE A 54 -4.22 3.54 -13.39
N ALA A 55 -4.55 4.53 -12.56
CA ALA A 55 -5.86 4.65 -11.92
C ALA A 55 -6.91 5.14 -12.93
N LYS A 56 -8.12 4.60 -12.82
CA LYS A 56 -9.27 5.08 -13.58
C LYS A 56 -9.81 6.40 -13.02
N PRO A 57 -10.61 7.16 -13.80
CA PRO A 57 -11.26 8.37 -13.32
C PRO A 57 -12.07 8.18 -12.02
N VAL A 58 -12.25 9.28 -11.29
CA VAL A 58 -13.03 9.29 -10.04
C VAL A 58 -14.45 8.79 -10.28
N GLY A 59 -14.92 7.89 -9.42
CA GLY A 59 -16.23 7.25 -9.54
C GLY A 59 -16.21 5.90 -10.25
N GLU A 60 -15.10 5.53 -10.90
CA GLU A 60 -14.91 4.21 -11.50
C GLU A 60 -14.24 3.22 -10.54
N TRP A 61 -14.54 1.93 -10.76
CA TRP A 61 -13.92 0.84 -10.00
C TRP A 61 -12.52 0.51 -10.51
N ASN A 62 -11.54 0.65 -9.63
CA ASN A 62 -10.19 0.13 -9.79
C ASN A 62 -10.11 -1.32 -9.28
N SER A 63 -9.22 -2.11 -9.89
CA SER A 63 -8.83 -3.43 -9.40
C SER A 63 -7.39 -3.38 -8.92
N GLU A 64 -7.15 -3.72 -7.66
CA GLU A 64 -5.81 -3.78 -7.07
C GLU A 64 -5.53 -5.21 -6.59
N GLU A 65 -4.35 -5.72 -6.93
CA GLU A 65 -3.84 -6.99 -6.44
C GLU A 65 -2.51 -6.75 -5.72
N ILE A 66 -2.41 -7.24 -4.48
CA ILE A 66 -1.22 -7.13 -3.65
C ILE A 66 -0.67 -8.53 -3.43
N ILE A 67 0.56 -8.78 -3.90
CA ILE A 67 1.26 -10.04 -3.74
C ILE A 67 2.42 -9.83 -2.77
N ALA A 68 2.34 -10.45 -1.59
CA ALA A 68 3.34 -10.31 -0.55
C ALA A 68 4.09 -11.63 -0.30
N ARG A 69 5.22 -11.84 -0.99
CA ARG A 69 6.03 -13.07 -0.90
C ARG A 69 7.37 -12.80 -0.21
N GLY A 70 7.46 -13.14 1.07
CA GLY A 70 8.66 -12.82 1.85
C GLY A 70 8.91 -11.29 1.88
N PRO A 71 10.13 -10.79 1.62
CA PRO A 71 10.36 -9.35 1.51
C PRO A 71 9.92 -8.75 0.16
N HIS A 72 9.59 -9.60 -0.82
CA HIS A 72 9.19 -9.14 -2.14
C HIS A 72 7.70 -8.80 -2.17
N ILE A 73 7.38 -7.55 -2.49
CA ILE A 73 6.02 -7.02 -2.57
C ILE A 73 5.78 -6.52 -3.98
N GLN A 74 4.68 -6.98 -4.57
CA GLN A 74 4.18 -6.51 -5.86
C GLN A 74 2.78 -5.92 -5.69
N VAL A 75 2.54 -4.78 -6.33
CA VAL A 75 1.21 -4.15 -6.42
C VAL A 75 0.86 -4.00 -7.89
N ILE A 76 -0.29 -4.54 -8.27
CA ILE A 76 -0.82 -4.51 -9.63
C ILE A 76 -2.12 -3.71 -9.60
N LEU A 77 -2.18 -2.64 -10.39
CA LEU A 77 -3.36 -1.80 -10.54
C LEU A 77 -3.88 -1.91 -11.97
N ASN A 78 -5.15 -2.30 -12.12
CA ASN A 78 -5.83 -2.45 -13.41
C ASN A 78 -5.00 -3.25 -14.43
N GLY A 79 -4.37 -4.34 -13.99
CA GLY A 79 -3.53 -5.22 -14.82
C GLY A 79 -2.11 -4.73 -15.06
N THR A 80 -1.70 -3.60 -14.50
CA THR A 80 -0.31 -3.10 -14.60
C THR A 80 0.42 -3.19 -13.28
N THR A 81 1.61 -3.80 -13.28
CA THR A 81 2.52 -3.77 -12.13
C THR A 81 3.06 -2.37 -11.89
N ILE A 82 2.62 -1.76 -10.77
CA ILE A 82 2.98 -0.40 -10.36
C ILE A 82 4.02 -0.38 -9.24
N VAL A 83 4.15 -1.47 -8.48
CA VAL A 83 5.23 -1.72 -7.51
C VAL A 83 5.72 -3.14 -7.72
N ASP A 84 7.04 -3.31 -7.73
CA ASP A 84 7.73 -4.60 -7.81
C ASP A 84 9.08 -4.46 -7.10
N ALA A 85 9.13 -4.78 -5.81
CA ALA A 85 10.26 -4.41 -4.96
C ALA A 85 10.54 -5.40 -3.83
N ASP A 86 11.82 -5.53 -3.48
CA ASP A 86 12.26 -6.08 -2.20
C ASP A 86 12.31 -4.94 -1.16
N ILE A 87 11.48 -5.04 -0.12
CA ILE A 87 11.36 -3.98 0.90
C ILE A 87 12.61 -3.84 1.76
N ASN A 88 13.40 -4.90 1.95
CA ASN A 88 14.62 -4.81 2.74
C ASN A 88 15.68 -4.01 1.98
N GLU A 89 15.79 -4.23 0.67
CA GLU A 89 16.69 -3.48 -0.20
C GLU A 89 16.24 -2.02 -0.30
N ALA A 90 14.93 -1.78 -0.46
CA ALA A 90 14.37 -0.44 -0.52
C ALA A 90 14.60 0.37 0.76
N SER A 91 14.56 -0.27 1.94
CA SER A 91 14.73 0.39 3.24
C SER A 91 16.12 0.24 3.86
N LYS A 92 17.12 -0.29 3.12
CA LYS A 92 18.44 -0.64 3.69
C LYS A 92 19.18 0.55 4.33
N ASN A 93 18.90 1.76 3.82
CA ASN A 93 19.49 3.02 4.28
C ASN A 93 18.46 3.91 5.01
N GLY A 94 17.38 3.31 5.52
CA GLY A 94 16.23 4.03 6.06
C GLY A 94 15.10 4.17 5.03
N THR A 95 13.93 4.59 5.52
CA THR A 95 12.74 4.84 4.69
C THR A 95 12.81 6.21 4.00
N MET A 96 12.01 6.39 2.95
CA MET A 96 11.94 7.65 2.20
C MET A 96 11.35 8.81 3.02
N ASP A 97 10.50 8.49 4.00
CA ASP A 97 9.92 9.48 4.92
C ASP A 97 10.77 9.72 6.17
N HIS A 98 11.91 9.04 6.28
CA HIS A 98 12.86 9.11 7.39
C HIS A 98 12.27 8.75 8.77
N ARG A 99 11.17 8.00 8.79
CA ARG A 99 10.55 7.49 10.03
C ARG A 99 10.90 6.03 10.28
N GLU A 100 10.83 5.63 11.55
CA GLU A 100 10.89 4.22 11.87
C GLU A 100 9.64 3.50 11.35
N HIS A 101 9.86 2.36 10.71
CA HIS A 101 8.80 1.56 10.10
C HIS A 101 8.91 0.10 10.56
N PRO A 102 8.61 -0.19 11.84
CA PRO A 102 8.78 -1.53 12.42
C PRO A 102 7.98 -2.60 11.67
N GLY A 103 6.85 -2.22 11.06
CA GLY A 103 6.00 -3.12 10.27
C GLY A 103 6.68 -3.79 9.07
N LEU A 104 7.76 -3.21 8.54
CA LEU A 104 8.56 -3.85 7.47
C LEU A 104 9.17 -5.18 7.90
N LYS A 105 9.38 -5.36 9.21
CA LYS A 105 9.96 -6.59 9.78
C LYS A 105 8.91 -7.65 10.10
N ASN A 106 7.61 -7.34 9.98
CA ASN A 106 6.55 -8.30 10.31
C ASN A 106 6.56 -9.45 9.28
N PRO A 107 6.70 -10.72 9.72
CA PRO A 107 6.64 -11.86 8.81
C PRO A 107 5.20 -12.27 8.46
N LYS A 108 4.22 -11.90 9.31
CA LYS A 108 2.80 -12.23 9.20
C LYS A 108 1.95 -11.23 9.99
N GLY A 109 0.65 -11.20 9.71
CA GLY A 109 -0.32 -10.39 10.44
C GLY A 109 -1.67 -10.41 9.75
N HIS A 110 -2.48 -9.40 9.99
CA HIS A 110 -3.80 -9.23 9.41
C HIS A 110 -3.76 -8.44 8.10
N ILE A 111 -4.86 -8.53 7.34
CA ILE A 111 -5.20 -7.56 6.30
C ILE A 111 -6.17 -6.57 6.94
N GLY A 112 -5.91 -5.27 6.81
CA GLY A 112 -6.73 -4.21 7.39
C GLY A 112 -7.03 -3.11 6.38
N PHE A 113 -8.22 -2.53 6.47
CA PHE A 113 -8.56 -1.27 5.78
C PHE A 113 -8.35 -0.14 6.77
N LEU A 114 -7.43 0.78 6.45
CA LEU A 114 -6.83 1.66 7.45
C LEU A 114 -7.62 2.95 7.70
N GLY A 115 -8.51 3.33 6.79
CA GLY A 115 -9.58 4.31 7.02
C GLY A 115 -9.14 5.70 7.48
N HIS A 116 -9.13 6.70 6.58
CA HIS A 116 -8.87 8.10 6.94
C HIS A 116 -10.12 9.00 6.96
N GLY A 117 -11.28 8.45 7.30
CA GLY A 117 -12.54 9.20 7.46
C GLY A 117 -13.27 9.57 6.16
N ASP A 118 -12.63 9.37 5.00
CA ASP A 118 -13.28 9.50 3.70
C ASP A 118 -14.17 8.28 3.37
N VAL A 119 -15.26 8.51 2.63
CA VAL A 119 -16.12 7.42 2.14
C VAL A 119 -15.41 6.68 1.01
N LEU A 120 -15.27 5.37 1.17
CA LEU A 120 -14.78 4.45 0.14
C LEU A 120 -15.66 3.20 0.08
N TRP A 121 -15.63 2.54 -1.07
CA TRP A 121 -16.32 1.28 -1.30
C TRP A 121 -15.33 0.21 -1.73
N PHE A 122 -15.48 -0.98 -1.17
CA PHE A 122 -14.72 -2.17 -1.54
C PHE A 122 -15.69 -3.26 -2.01
N ARG A 123 -15.27 -4.07 -2.98
CA ARG A 123 -16.00 -5.26 -3.43
C ARG A 123 -15.02 -6.30 -3.95
N ASN A 124 -15.47 -7.55 -4.07
CA ASN A 124 -14.70 -8.67 -4.62
C ASN A 124 -13.37 -8.91 -3.89
N ILE A 125 -13.38 -8.79 -2.56
CA ILE A 125 -12.19 -9.02 -1.73
C ILE A 125 -11.91 -10.52 -1.67
N GLN A 126 -10.74 -10.92 -2.13
CA GLN A 126 -10.27 -12.32 -2.15
C GLN A 126 -8.88 -12.39 -1.53
N VAL A 127 -8.59 -13.49 -0.85
CA VAL A 127 -7.30 -13.74 -0.22
C VAL A 127 -6.86 -15.16 -0.57
N MET A 128 -5.64 -15.27 -1.10
CA MET A 128 -5.01 -16.54 -1.42
C MET A 128 -3.71 -16.69 -0.62
N ASP A 129 -3.58 -17.81 0.10
CA ASP A 129 -2.33 -18.16 0.78
C ASP A 129 -1.30 -18.62 -0.26
N LEU A 130 -0.09 -18.06 -0.21
CA LEU A 130 0.98 -18.32 -1.16
C LEU A 130 1.98 -19.39 -0.69
N LYS A 131 1.79 -19.97 0.50
CA LYS A 131 2.64 -21.09 0.95
C LYS A 131 2.51 -22.28 -0.01
N PRO A 132 3.61 -22.97 -0.35
CA PRO A 132 3.52 -24.27 -0.99
C PRO A 132 2.64 -25.19 -0.14
N GLN A 133 1.71 -25.91 -0.77
CA GLN A 133 0.92 -26.95 -0.10
C GLN A 133 1.81 -28.12 0.32
#